data_AF-A0A7J7Q3N8-F1
#
_entry.id   AF-A0A7J7Q3N8-F1
#
_cell.length_a   1.000
_cell.length_b   1.000
_cell.length_c   1.000
_cell.angle_alpha   90.00
_cell.angle_beta   90.00
_cell.angle_gamma   90.00
#
_symmetry.space_group_name_H-M   'P 1'
#
loop_
_entity.id
_entity.type
_entity.pdbx_description
1 polymer ?
#
loop_
_entity_poly.entity_id
_entity_poly.type
_entity_poly.pdbx_seq_one_letter_code
_entity_poly.pdbx_strand_id
1 'polypeptide(L)'
;MAARTFHRPSVWLAVLGFATLVYVCRAGEYAANLRQSTPGTDLACGQKDYQGNPQPFCRISGDVGQVADACDANPACFSFDMEGSYGGYLKGAGAQQYTEGFSNYCKLEADQSCAGSYTFMRRASIPGNNIDCRYKDYEGKLQPFCRINGDITDLAAACDANAECTAFDLEGSSIGYLKKAAGPTQYTEGFSVYEKRADGTPSSG
;
A
#
# COMPACT_ATOMS: atom_id res chain seq x y z
N MET A 1 75.37 9.52 13.08
CA MET A 1 74.21 8.87 12.44
C MET A 1 72.96 9.61 12.89
N ALA A 2 72.42 10.49 12.04
CA ALA A 2 71.28 11.34 12.36
C ALA A 2 70.16 11.06 11.35
N ALA A 3 69.00 10.63 11.84
CA ALA A 3 67.84 10.28 11.05
C ALA A 3 67.15 11.54 10.51
N ARG A 4 66.92 11.58 9.19
CA ARG A 4 66.16 12.63 8.51
C ARG A 4 64.67 12.35 8.61
N THR A 5 63.92 13.29 9.17
CA THR A 5 62.46 13.38 9.14
C THR A 5 61.97 13.73 7.73
N PHE A 6 61.05 12.92 7.19
CA PHE A 6 60.32 13.20 5.94
C PHE A 6 58.93 13.71 6.29
N HIS A 7 58.60 14.95 5.89
CA HIS A 7 57.24 15.48 5.87
C HIS A 7 56.54 15.02 4.59
N ARG A 8 55.32 14.49 4.72
CA ARG A 8 54.33 14.39 3.63
C ARG A 8 53.05 15.09 4.07
N PRO A 9 52.52 16.05 3.31
CA PRO A 9 51.16 16.56 3.48
C PRO A 9 50.23 15.82 2.53
N SER A 10 49.06 15.37 2.99
CA SER A 10 47.88 14.95 2.19
C SER A 10 46.89 14.28 3.14
N VAL A 11 45.57 14.40 3.05
CA VAL A 11 44.60 15.14 2.24
C VAL A 11 43.34 15.05 3.11
N TRP A 12 42.62 16.15 3.30
CA TRP A 12 41.30 16.12 3.94
C TRP A 12 40.30 15.52 2.94
N LEU A 13 39.92 14.25 3.12
CA LEU A 13 38.74 13.69 2.47
C LEU A 13 37.51 14.14 3.27
N ALA A 14 36.78 15.12 2.74
CA ALA A 14 35.42 15.39 3.17
C ALA A 14 34.53 14.23 2.69
N VAL A 15 34.22 13.31 3.60
CA VAL A 15 33.18 12.30 3.37
C VAL A 15 31.83 13.00 3.47
N LEU A 16 31.29 13.42 2.33
CA LEU A 16 29.88 13.77 2.20
C LEU A 16 29.07 12.49 2.43
N GLY A 17 28.63 12.30 3.68
CA GLY A 17 27.65 11.28 4.03
C GLY A 17 26.32 11.62 3.35
N PHE A 18 26.07 11.02 2.19
CA PHE A 18 24.71 10.85 1.70
C PHE A 18 24.00 9.97 2.73
N ALA A 19 23.16 10.58 3.56
CA ALA A 19 22.17 9.86 4.33
C ALA A 19 21.18 9.24 3.33
N THR A 20 21.49 8.05 2.84
CA THR A 20 20.49 7.19 2.22
C THR A 20 19.48 6.90 3.32
N LEU A 21 18.34 7.58 3.25
CA LEU A 21 17.18 7.27 4.08
C LEU A 21 16.80 5.83 3.72
N VAL A 22 17.30 4.86 4.49
CA VAL A 22 16.86 3.48 4.38
C VAL A 22 15.44 3.49 4.93
N TYR A 23 14.46 3.65 4.04
CA TYR A 23 13.08 3.31 4.35
C TYR A 23 13.10 1.83 4.70
N VAL A 24 13.06 1.53 5.99
CA VAL A 24 12.84 0.17 6.48
C VAL A 24 11.40 -0.16 6.07
N CYS A 25 11.23 -0.83 4.94
CA CYS A 25 9.92 -1.37 4.56
C CYS A 25 9.47 -2.28 5.70
N ARG A 26 8.35 -1.96 6.34
CA ARG A 26 7.82 -2.80 7.40
C ARG A 26 7.14 -4.00 6.76
N ALA A 27 7.44 -5.19 7.26
CA ALA A 27 6.73 -6.40 6.87
C ALA A 27 5.23 -6.18 6.99
N GLY A 28 4.49 -6.52 5.93
CA GLY A 28 3.05 -6.37 5.86
C GLY A 28 2.51 -5.06 5.27
N GLU A 29 3.39 -4.18 4.76
CA GLU A 29 3.01 -3.02 3.94
C GLU A 29 3.08 -3.33 2.44
N TYR A 30 2.15 -2.74 1.68
CA TYR A 30 2.04 -2.94 0.24
C TYR A 30 1.97 -1.62 -0.51
N ALA A 31 2.55 -1.54 -1.71
CA ALA A 31 2.19 -0.52 -2.67
C ALA A 31 0.84 -0.88 -3.29
N ALA A 32 -0.15 0.00 -3.15
CA ALA A 32 -1.46 -0.14 -3.76
C ALA A 32 -1.53 0.61 -5.09
N ASN A 33 -1.78 -0.13 -6.17
CA ASN A 33 -2.07 0.36 -7.51
C ASN A 33 -3.54 0.15 -7.79
N LEU A 34 -4.30 1.22 -7.67
CA LEU A 34 -5.74 1.19 -7.92
C LEU A 34 -5.98 1.09 -9.43
N ARG A 35 -6.95 0.26 -9.84
CA ARG A 35 -7.28 -0.01 -11.25
C ARG A 35 -6.18 -0.73 -12.03
N GLN A 36 -5.39 -1.54 -11.34
CA GLN A 36 -4.35 -2.37 -11.96
C GLN A 36 -4.44 -3.83 -11.52
N SER A 37 -3.92 -4.70 -12.38
CA SER A 37 -3.73 -6.13 -12.10
C SER A 37 -2.34 -6.58 -12.58
N THR A 38 -1.91 -7.78 -12.17
CA THR A 38 -0.71 -8.44 -12.71
C THR A 38 -1.14 -9.70 -13.46
N PRO A 39 -1.62 -9.58 -14.71
CA PRO A 39 -2.24 -10.69 -15.42
C PRO A 39 -1.25 -11.81 -15.74
N GLY A 40 -1.73 -13.06 -15.75
CA GLY A 40 -0.94 -14.23 -16.15
C GLY A 40 0.09 -14.71 -15.13
N THR A 41 0.06 -14.18 -13.90
CA THR A 41 1.01 -14.54 -12.83
C THR A 41 0.33 -15.17 -11.60
N ASP A 42 -0.90 -15.67 -11.78
CA ASP A 42 -1.63 -16.38 -10.73
C ASP A 42 -0.83 -17.54 -10.15
N LEU A 43 -0.79 -17.61 -8.82
CA LEU A 43 -0.16 -18.70 -8.11
C LEU A 43 -1.19 -19.78 -7.81
N ALA A 44 -0.89 -21.04 -8.12
CA ALA A 44 -1.70 -22.14 -7.62
C ALA A 44 -1.44 -22.38 -6.12
N CYS A 45 -2.50 -22.62 -5.34
CA CYS A 45 -2.38 -22.99 -3.91
C CYS A 45 -3.11 -24.28 -3.55
N GLY A 46 -3.27 -25.19 -4.53
CA GLY A 46 -3.90 -26.49 -4.33
C GLY A 46 -5.43 -26.45 -4.20
N GLN A 47 -6.05 -25.30 -4.46
CA GLN A 47 -7.51 -25.19 -4.58
C GLN A 47 -8.02 -26.08 -5.72
N LYS A 48 -9.25 -26.58 -5.56
CA LYS A 48 -9.95 -27.39 -6.56
C LYS A 48 -11.28 -26.75 -6.90
N ASP A 49 -11.75 -26.94 -8.14
CA ASP A 49 -13.13 -26.58 -8.50
C ASP A 49 -14.15 -27.54 -7.86
N TYR A 50 -15.44 -27.30 -8.13
CA TYR A 50 -16.53 -28.13 -7.64
C TYR A 50 -16.52 -29.56 -8.23
N GLN A 51 -15.75 -29.81 -9.30
CA GLN A 51 -15.52 -31.14 -9.85
C GLN A 51 -14.27 -31.82 -9.27
N GLY A 52 -13.49 -31.13 -8.43
CA GLY A 52 -12.27 -31.64 -7.81
C GLY A 52 -11.00 -31.47 -8.66
N ASN A 53 -11.05 -30.73 -9.78
CA ASN A 53 -9.88 -30.46 -10.60
C ASN A 53 -9.02 -29.35 -9.97
N PRO A 54 -7.68 -29.48 -9.96
CA PRO A 54 -6.80 -28.42 -9.49
C PRO A 54 -7.01 -27.12 -10.24
N GLN A 55 -7.05 -26.01 -9.50
CA GLN A 55 -7.11 -24.67 -10.08
C GLN A 55 -5.70 -24.11 -10.31
N PRO A 56 -5.46 -23.42 -11.43
CA PRO A 56 -4.17 -22.80 -11.72
C PRO A 56 -3.95 -21.48 -10.94
N PHE A 57 -4.85 -21.14 -10.02
CA PHE A 57 -4.83 -19.89 -9.25
C PHE A 57 -5.11 -20.17 -7.77
N CYS A 58 -4.93 -19.12 -6.97
CA CYS A 58 -5.23 -19.10 -5.55
C CYS A 58 -6.11 -17.90 -5.27
N ARG A 59 -7.42 -18.16 -5.17
CA ARG A 59 -8.39 -17.11 -4.86
C ARG A 59 -8.71 -17.14 -3.37
N ILE A 60 -8.48 -16.04 -2.70
CA ILE A 60 -8.79 -15.87 -1.28
C ILE A 60 -10.06 -15.05 -1.18
N SER A 61 -11.09 -15.61 -0.53
CA SER A 61 -12.32 -14.88 -0.21
C SER A 61 -12.11 -14.06 1.05
N GLY A 62 -12.52 -12.80 1.01
CA GLY A 62 -12.32 -11.89 2.13
C GLY A 62 -11.99 -10.47 1.71
N ASP A 63 -11.82 -9.61 2.70
CA ASP A 63 -11.31 -8.26 2.48
C ASP A 63 -9.82 -8.25 2.09
N VAL A 64 -9.35 -7.07 1.69
CA VAL A 64 -7.95 -6.82 1.32
C VAL A 64 -6.94 -7.26 2.40
N GLY A 65 -7.30 -7.14 3.68
CA GLY A 65 -6.43 -7.54 4.79
C GLY A 65 -6.26 -9.06 4.87
N GLN A 66 -7.34 -9.81 4.66
CA GLN A 66 -7.32 -11.27 4.63
C GLN A 66 -6.51 -11.82 3.43
N VAL A 67 -6.65 -11.19 2.26
CA VAL A 67 -5.84 -11.55 1.09
C VAL A 67 -4.36 -11.23 1.32
N ALA A 68 -4.06 -10.09 1.94
CA ALA A 68 -2.69 -9.73 2.33
C ALA A 68 -2.08 -10.73 3.33
N ASP A 69 -2.84 -11.19 4.33
CA ASP A 69 -2.37 -12.23 5.25
C ASP A 69 -2.04 -13.54 4.54
N ALA A 70 -2.88 -13.95 3.57
CA ALA A 70 -2.61 -15.12 2.75
C ALA A 70 -1.39 -14.95 1.83
N CYS A 71 -1.17 -13.74 1.30
CA CYS A 71 0.00 -13.42 0.50
C CYS A 71 1.28 -13.43 1.36
N ASP A 72 1.26 -12.86 2.57
CA ASP A 72 2.40 -12.90 3.49
C ASP A 72 2.75 -14.32 3.91
N ALA A 73 1.74 -15.17 4.14
CA ALA A 73 1.95 -16.58 4.48
C ALA A 73 2.49 -17.43 3.33
N ASN A 74 2.36 -16.97 2.08
CA ASN A 74 2.85 -17.68 0.90
C ASN A 74 4.18 -17.06 0.42
N PRO A 75 5.33 -17.75 0.57
CA PRO A 75 6.63 -17.21 0.19
C PRO A 75 6.79 -16.99 -1.32
N ALA A 76 5.96 -17.62 -2.15
CA ALA A 76 5.95 -17.37 -3.60
C ALA A 76 5.11 -16.13 -3.97
N CYS A 77 4.30 -15.60 -3.05
CA CYS A 77 3.45 -14.45 -3.31
C CYS A 77 4.25 -13.15 -3.28
N PHE A 78 4.23 -12.45 -4.40
CA PHE A 78 4.90 -11.17 -4.62
C PHE A 78 3.92 -10.00 -4.52
N SER A 79 2.72 -10.20 -5.06
CA SER A 79 1.62 -9.25 -5.02
C SER A 79 0.28 -10.00 -4.97
N PHE A 80 -0.82 -9.28 -4.82
CA PHE A 80 -2.15 -9.84 -5.03
C PHE A 80 -3.05 -8.85 -5.73
N ASP A 81 -3.98 -9.37 -6.53
CA ASP A 81 -5.00 -8.56 -7.22
C ASP A 81 -6.33 -8.72 -6.50
N MET A 82 -6.90 -7.61 -6.02
CA MET A 82 -8.27 -7.59 -5.50
C MET A 82 -9.26 -7.42 -6.65
N GLU A 83 -10.26 -8.29 -6.70
CA GLU A 83 -11.43 -8.19 -7.58
C GLU A 83 -12.60 -7.61 -6.78
N GLY A 84 -12.80 -6.29 -6.88
CA GLY A 84 -13.70 -5.57 -5.98
C GLY A 84 -13.25 -5.66 -4.50
N SER A 85 -14.21 -5.85 -3.59
CA SER A 85 -13.96 -5.76 -2.14
C SER A 85 -13.89 -7.11 -1.39
N TYR A 86 -14.24 -8.23 -2.03
CA TYR A 86 -14.53 -9.49 -1.31
C TYR A 86 -13.72 -10.70 -1.76
N GLY A 87 -12.68 -10.48 -2.56
CA GLY A 87 -11.68 -11.51 -2.80
C GLY A 87 -10.56 -11.05 -3.69
N GLY A 88 -9.48 -11.80 -3.66
CA GLY A 88 -8.31 -11.52 -4.46
C GLY A 88 -7.53 -12.76 -4.85
N TYR A 89 -6.65 -12.57 -5.83
CA TYR A 89 -5.83 -13.62 -6.43
C TYR A 89 -4.38 -13.38 -6.04
N LEU A 90 -3.72 -14.40 -5.46
CA LEU A 90 -2.30 -14.31 -5.15
C LEU A 90 -1.47 -14.38 -6.43
N LYS A 91 -0.51 -13.48 -6.57
CA LYS A 91 0.31 -13.32 -7.78
C LYS A 91 1.79 -13.50 -7.48
N GLY A 92 2.50 -14.08 -8.43
CA GLY A 92 3.96 -14.08 -8.48
C GLY A 92 4.49 -12.74 -9.01
N ALA A 93 5.80 -12.67 -9.24
CA ALA A 93 6.41 -11.49 -9.84
C ALA A 93 5.93 -11.30 -11.29
N GLY A 94 5.62 -10.06 -11.67
CA GLY A 94 5.15 -9.71 -13.01
C GLY A 94 4.97 -8.22 -13.20
N ALA A 95 4.71 -7.82 -14.45
CA ALA A 95 4.40 -6.44 -14.79
C ALA A 95 2.94 -6.12 -14.48
N GLN A 96 2.71 -4.98 -13.83
CA GLN A 96 1.38 -4.45 -13.58
C GLN A 96 0.80 -3.84 -14.87
N GLN A 97 -0.50 -4.02 -15.07
CA GLN A 97 -1.24 -3.50 -16.22
C GLN A 97 -2.54 -2.86 -15.73
N TYR A 98 -2.99 -1.81 -16.43
CA TYR A 98 -4.32 -1.26 -16.18
C TYR A 98 -5.38 -2.35 -16.36
N THR A 99 -6.26 -2.49 -15.38
CA THR A 99 -7.37 -3.43 -15.42
C THR A 99 -8.50 -2.87 -14.58
N GLU A 100 -9.59 -2.51 -15.25
CA GLU A 100 -10.78 -1.98 -14.60
C GLU A 100 -11.39 -3.03 -13.66
N GLY A 101 -11.85 -2.59 -12.48
CA GLY A 101 -12.42 -3.46 -11.45
C GLY A 101 -11.39 -4.20 -10.59
N PHE A 102 -10.10 -4.07 -10.89
CA PHE A 102 -9.02 -4.67 -10.11
C PHE A 102 -8.17 -3.64 -9.39
N SER A 103 -7.58 -4.01 -8.26
CA SER A 103 -6.51 -3.24 -7.63
C SER A 103 -5.38 -4.17 -7.23
N ASN A 104 -4.15 -3.82 -7.60
CA ASN A 104 -2.97 -4.61 -7.28
C ASN A 104 -2.31 -4.10 -6.01
N TYR A 105 -1.88 -5.03 -5.17
CA TYR A 105 -1.16 -4.78 -3.92
C TYR A 105 0.16 -5.51 -3.98
N CYS A 106 1.24 -4.77 -4.14
CA CYS A 106 2.59 -5.30 -4.31
C CYS A 106 3.39 -5.16 -3.01
N LYS A 107 4.02 -6.23 -2.52
CA LYS A 107 4.76 -6.20 -1.26
C LYS A 107 5.92 -5.18 -1.35
N LEU A 108 5.98 -4.21 -0.44
CA LEU A 108 7.05 -3.19 -0.49
C LEU A 108 8.45 -3.77 -0.28
N GLU A 109 8.57 -4.89 0.43
CA GLU A 109 9.82 -5.62 0.59
C GLU A 109 10.29 -6.34 -0.69
N ALA A 110 9.42 -6.47 -1.70
CA ALA A 110 9.68 -7.24 -2.91
C ALA A 110 10.41 -6.46 -4.02
N ASP A 111 11.18 -5.42 -3.64
CA ASP A 111 12.00 -4.54 -4.50
C ASP A 111 11.23 -3.38 -5.19
N GLN A 112 11.97 -2.42 -5.75
CA GLN A 112 11.48 -1.16 -6.35
C GLN A 112 10.59 -1.33 -7.60
N SER A 113 10.31 -2.56 -8.04
CA SER A 113 9.39 -2.80 -9.15
C SER A 113 7.92 -2.58 -8.77
N CYS A 114 7.60 -2.50 -7.47
CA CYS A 114 6.27 -2.15 -7.02
C CYS A 114 5.99 -0.66 -7.29
N ALA A 115 5.32 -0.36 -8.41
CA ALA A 115 4.70 0.95 -8.58
C ALA A 115 3.56 1.12 -7.54
N GLY A 116 3.01 2.32 -7.39
CA GLY A 116 1.89 2.56 -6.46
C GLY A 116 1.75 4.01 -6.08
N SER A 117 0.51 4.49 -6.01
CA SER A 117 0.22 5.84 -5.52
C SER A 117 0.01 5.87 -3.99
N TYR A 118 -0.25 4.71 -3.39
CA TYR A 118 -0.54 4.57 -1.97
C TYR A 118 0.26 3.45 -1.32
N THR A 119 0.64 3.63 -0.06
CA THR A 119 1.09 2.56 0.83
C THR A 119 -0.12 2.07 1.62
N PHE A 120 -0.45 0.80 1.45
CA PHE A 120 -1.49 0.09 2.17
C PHE A 120 -0.91 -0.55 3.44
N MET A 121 -1.57 -0.25 4.56
CA MET A 121 -1.33 -0.87 5.86
C MET A 121 -2.65 -1.49 6.34
N ARG A 122 -2.67 -2.82 6.45
CA ARG A 122 -3.83 -3.56 6.96
C ARG A 122 -3.94 -3.47 8.48
N ARG A 123 -5.18 -3.60 8.99
CA ARG A 123 -5.49 -3.63 10.43
C ARG A 123 -4.92 -2.42 11.17
N ALA A 124 -5.05 -1.25 10.55
CA ALA A 124 -4.47 0.00 10.99
C ALA A 124 -5.48 1.15 10.85
N SER A 125 -5.38 2.14 11.74
CA SER A 125 -6.06 3.43 11.61
C SER A 125 -5.16 4.58 12.03
N ILE A 126 -5.45 5.80 11.55
CA ILE A 126 -4.84 7.04 12.01
C ILE A 126 -5.84 7.77 12.92
N PRO A 127 -5.73 7.66 14.26
CA PRO A 127 -6.63 8.36 15.17
C PRO A 127 -6.45 9.87 15.04
N GLY A 128 -7.58 10.58 14.93
CA GLY A 128 -7.57 12.03 14.71
C GLY A 128 -7.11 12.41 13.30
N ASN A 129 -6.47 13.59 13.18
CA ASN A 129 -5.99 14.16 11.91
C ASN A 129 -7.05 14.25 10.79
N ASN A 130 -8.35 14.19 11.13
CA ASN A 130 -9.39 14.19 10.12
C ASN A 130 -9.43 15.53 9.39
N ILE A 131 -9.65 15.47 8.08
CA ILE A 131 -10.03 16.65 7.30
C ILE A 131 -11.45 17.04 7.68
N ASP A 132 -11.73 18.32 7.87
CA ASP A 132 -13.10 18.82 7.94
C ASP A 132 -13.55 19.17 6.51
N CYS A 133 -14.40 18.32 5.92
CA CYS A 133 -15.03 18.61 4.63
C CYS A 133 -16.51 19.00 4.78
N ARG A 134 -16.89 19.51 5.96
CA ARG A 134 -18.24 19.96 6.29
C ARG A 134 -19.29 18.86 6.11
N TYR A 135 -18.88 17.61 6.33
CA TYR A 135 -19.78 16.46 6.30
C TYR A 135 -20.90 16.68 7.32
N LYS A 136 -22.13 16.37 6.89
CA LYS A 136 -23.30 16.36 7.74
C LYS A 136 -23.76 14.92 7.92
N ASP A 137 -24.06 14.54 9.15
CA ASP A 137 -24.68 13.25 9.44
C ASP A 137 -26.14 13.19 8.96
N TYR A 138 -26.81 12.07 9.22
CA TYR A 138 -28.21 11.85 8.84
C TYR A 138 -29.19 12.81 9.57
N GLU A 139 -28.76 13.47 10.63
CA GLU A 139 -29.52 14.49 11.38
C GLU A 139 -29.23 15.91 10.87
N GLY A 140 -28.35 16.04 9.86
CA GLY A 140 -27.95 17.32 9.29
C GLY A 140 -26.91 18.07 10.12
N LYS A 141 -26.35 17.45 11.16
CA LYS A 141 -25.35 18.06 12.04
C LYS A 141 -23.96 17.94 11.43
N LEU A 142 -23.22 19.07 11.46
CA LEU A 142 -21.83 19.11 11.00
C LEU A 142 -20.93 18.25 11.88
N GLN A 143 -20.06 17.50 11.23
CA GLN A 143 -19.11 16.60 11.85
C GLN A 143 -17.67 17.08 11.65
N PRO A 144 -16.78 16.90 12.64
CA PRO A 144 -15.40 17.38 12.58
C PRO A 144 -14.49 16.42 11.78
N PHE A 145 -15.04 15.72 10.80
CA PHE A 145 -14.32 14.76 9.97
C PHE A 145 -14.90 14.70 8.57
N CYS A 146 -14.11 14.17 7.64
CA CYS A 146 -14.50 14.01 6.26
C CYS A 146 -14.77 12.54 5.98
N ARG A 147 -16.04 12.17 6.11
CA ARG A 147 -16.50 10.82 5.78
C ARG A 147 -16.88 10.75 4.31
N ILE A 148 -16.31 9.77 3.62
CA ILE A 148 -16.66 9.40 2.24
C ILE A 148 -17.35 8.04 2.30
N ASN A 149 -18.53 7.91 1.68
CA ASN A 149 -19.15 6.61 1.47
C ASN A 149 -18.84 6.20 0.04
N GLY A 150 -18.09 5.11 -0.13
CA GLY A 150 -17.56 4.70 -1.42
C GLY A 150 -16.45 3.66 -1.22
N ASP A 151 -16.05 3.03 -2.31
CA ASP A 151 -14.95 2.09 -2.26
C ASP A 151 -13.59 2.80 -2.20
N ILE A 152 -12.50 2.02 -2.13
CA ILE A 152 -11.13 2.54 -2.10
C ILE A 152 -10.83 3.54 -3.24
N THR A 153 -11.39 3.35 -4.42
CA THR A 153 -11.17 4.21 -5.58
C THR A 153 -11.82 5.58 -5.37
N ASP A 154 -13.03 5.60 -4.80
CA ASP A 154 -13.73 6.84 -4.45
C ASP A 154 -12.96 7.61 -3.37
N LEU A 155 -12.47 6.90 -2.34
CA LEU A 155 -11.66 7.48 -1.27
C LEU A 155 -10.35 8.07 -1.82
N ALA A 156 -9.65 7.33 -2.67
CA ALA A 156 -8.41 7.79 -3.29
C ALA A 156 -8.64 9.01 -4.16
N ALA A 157 -9.68 9.01 -5.00
CA ALA A 157 -10.04 10.18 -5.80
C ALA A 157 -10.37 11.40 -4.93
N ALA A 158 -11.11 11.22 -3.84
CA ALA A 158 -11.42 12.29 -2.90
C ALA A 158 -10.18 12.81 -2.16
N CYS A 159 -9.25 11.92 -1.81
CA CYS A 159 -7.98 12.29 -1.19
C CYS A 159 -7.06 13.00 -2.19
N ASP A 160 -6.93 12.52 -3.41
CA ASP A 160 -6.10 13.14 -4.47
C ASP A 160 -6.61 14.54 -4.84
N ALA A 161 -7.93 14.73 -4.88
CA ALA A 161 -8.53 16.04 -5.14
C ALA A 161 -8.39 17.03 -3.96
N ASN A 162 -8.02 16.56 -2.77
CA ASN A 162 -7.87 17.40 -1.58
C ASN A 162 -6.39 17.62 -1.24
N ALA A 163 -5.92 18.85 -1.40
CA ALA A 163 -4.51 19.22 -1.17
C ALA A 163 -4.02 19.03 0.28
N GLU A 164 -4.92 19.00 1.27
CA GLU A 164 -4.55 18.69 2.66
C GLU A 164 -4.48 17.18 2.91
N CYS A 165 -5.02 16.34 2.03
CA CYS A 165 -5.11 14.90 2.26
C CYS A 165 -3.77 14.21 2.01
N THR A 166 -3.25 13.58 3.06
CA THR A 166 -2.01 12.81 3.05
C THR A 166 -2.27 11.31 3.16
N ALA A 167 -3.39 10.91 3.78
CA ALA A 167 -3.79 9.52 3.92
C ALA A 167 -5.31 9.41 4.06
N PHE A 168 -5.84 8.20 4.03
CA PHE A 168 -7.21 7.93 4.47
C PHE A 168 -7.30 6.60 5.22
N ASP A 169 -8.19 6.55 6.20
CA ASP A 169 -8.63 5.29 6.80
C ASP A 169 -9.80 4.73 5.98
N LEU A 170 -9.82 3.43 5.74
CA LEU A 170 -10.96 2.69 5.21
C LEU A 170 -11.48 1.73 6.30
N GLU A 171 -12.72 1.95 6.73
CA GLU A 171 -13.49 1.06 7.60
C GLU A 171 -14.28 0.05 6.76
N GLY A 172 -13.99 -1.23 6.97
CA GLY A 172 -14.53 -2.30 6.14
C GLY A 172 -14.15 -2.10 4.67
N SER A 173 -15.14 -1.98 3.79
CA SER A 173 -14.93 -1.86 2.34
C SER A 173 -15.58 -0.63 1.71
N SER A 174 -16.24 0.23 2.49
CA SER A 174 -17.13 1.25 1.91
C SER A 174 -17.23 2.58 2.67
N ILE A 175 -16.53 2.72 3.80
CA ILE A 175 -16.58 3.95 4.61
C ILE A 175 -15.16 4.45 4.81
N GLY A 176 -14.90 5.67 4.34
CA GLY A 176 -13.59 6.31 4.38
C GLY A 176 -13.53 7.54 5.25
N TYR A 177 -12.36 7.80 5.83
CA TYR A 177 -12.07 9.02 6.57
C TYR A 177 -10.78 9.66 6.07
N LEU A 178 -10.88 10.83 5.44
CA LEU A 178 -9.70 11.52 4.90
C LEU A 178 -8.86 12.14 6.03
N LYS A 179 -7.54 12.00 5.93
CA LYS A 179 -6.56 12.41 6.95
C LYS A 179 -5.57 13.44 6.41
N LYS A 180 -5.27 14.42 7.26
CA LYS A 180 -4.28 15.48 7.02
C LYS A 180 -2.83 15.02 7.18
N ALA A 181 -2.61 13.87 7.83
CA ALA A 181 -1.29 13.35 8.13
C ALA A 181 -1.27 11.82 8.00
N ALA A 182 -0.09 11.27 7.75
CA ALA A 182 0.18 9.84 7.61
C ALA A 182 0.21 9.05 8.92
N GLY A 183 0.27 9.72 10.07
CA GLY A 183 0.39 9.04 11.36
C GLY A 183 0.30 9.96 12.58
N PRO A 184 0.47 9.39 13.79
CA PRO A 184 0.82 7.99 14.06
C PRO A 184 -0.31 7.02 13.68
N THR A 185 0.05 5.80 13.28
CA THR A 185 -0.89 4.70 13.07
C THR A 185 -1.04 3.88 14.35
N GLN A 186 -2.23 3.29 14.54
CA GLN A 186 -2.52 2.34 15.61
C GLN A 186 -3.14 1.07 15.03
N TYR A 187 -2.93 -0.07 15.70
CA TYR A 187 -3.64 -1.31 15.34
C TYR A 187 -5.15 -1.10 15.52
N THR A 188 -5.94 -1.43 14.50
CA THR A 188 -7.40 -1.34 14.57
C THR A 188 -8.00 -2.38 13.65
N GLU A 189 -8.71 -3.35 14.24
CA GLU A 189 -9.38 -4.40 13.49
C GLU A 189 -10.49 -3.82 12.61
N GLY A 190 -10.64 -4.34 11.39
CA GLY A 190 -11.63 -3.85 10.42
C GLY A 190 -11.30 -2.51 9.76
N PHE A 191 -10.13 -1.92 10.07
CA PHE A 191 -9.65 -0.71 9.42
C PHE A 191 -8.38 -0.98 8.62
N SER A 192 -8.19 -0.18 7.57
CA SER A 192 -6.93 -0.12 6.82
C SER A 192 -6.54 1.33 6.56
N VAL A 193 -5.24 1.61 6.49
CA VAL A 193 -4.71 2.92 6.12
C VAL A 193 -4.15 2.87 4.72
N TYR A 194 -4.43 3.92 3.96
CA TYR A 194 -3.82 4.20 2.67
C TYR A 194 -3.12 5.55 2.73
N GLU A 195 -1.79 5.51 2.82
CA GLU A 195 -0.95 6.71 2.85
C GLU A 195 -0.47 7.07 1.44
N LYS A 196 -0.58 8.33 1.04
CA LYS A 196 -0.06 8.78 -0.26
C LYS A 196 1.46 8.59 -0.32
N ARG A 197 1.93 8.06 -1.44
CA ARG A 197 3.34 7.88 -1.72
C ARG A 197 3.94 9.11 -2.38
N ALA A 198 5.06 9.61 -1.83
CA ALA A 198 5.78 10.75 -2.40
C ALA A 198 6.43 10.42 -3.76
N ASP A 199 6.77 9.14 -3.97
CA ASP A 199 7.32 8.58 -5.20
C ASP A 199 6.24 8.04 -6.12
N GLY A 200 4.96 8.44 -5.94
CA GLY A 200 3.80 7.99 -6.69
C GLY A 200 4.00 8.07 -8.19
N THR A 201 4.70 7.07 -8.72
CA THR A 201 5.03 6.92 -10.12
C THR A 201 3.90 6.05 -10.63
N PRO A 202 2.98 6.59 -11.44
CA PRO A 202 2.01 5.75 -12.11
C PRO A 202 2.82 4.68 -12.84
N SER A 203 2.45 3.40 -12.72
CA SER A 203 3.07 2.41 -13.59
C SER A 203 2.86 2.92 -15.01
N SER A 204 3.96 3.14 -15.74
CA SER A 204 3.87 3.50 -17.15
C SER A 204 3.24 2.32 -17.87
N GLY A 205 1.95 2.44 -18.20
CA GLY A 205 1.24 1.52 -19.07
C GLY A 205 1.76 1.59 -20.49
#